data_AF-A0A0D8CEH6-F1
#
_entry.id   AF-A0A0D8CEH6-F1
#
_cell.length_a   1.000
_cell.length_b   1.000
_cell.length_c   1.000
_cell.angle_alpha   90.00
_cell.angle_beta   90.00
_cell.angle_gamma   90.00
#
_symmetry.space_group_name_H-M   'P 1'
#
loop_
_entity.id
_entity.type
_entity.pdbx_description
1 polymer ?
#
loop_
_entity_poly.entity_id
_entity_poly.type
_entity_poly.pdbx_seq_one_letter_code
_entity_poly.pdbx_strand_id
1 'polypeptide(L)'
;MSNASLDEIQELIQKLSGELGDMSEAASRHIDDLHVAVNNVASHVLAIEAVLTQVAQKVDVDEAAAVQWIRDKTAAYAEDSSESSAAEGIVKSLLGNEE
;
A
#
# COMPACT_ATOMS: atom_id res chain seq x y z
N MET A 1 -7.64 32.58 45.20
CA MET A 1 -7.37 32.61 43.74
C MET A 1 -6.60 31.38 43.24
N SER A 2 -6.15 30.44 44.08
CA SER A 2 -5.40 29.25 43.64
C SER A 2 -6.27 28.06 43.17
N ASN A 3 -7.53 27.98 43.58
CA ASN A 3 -8.39 26.84 43.21
C ASN A 3 -8.95 26.97 41.79
N ALA A 4 -9.32 28.17 41.34
CA ALA A 4 -9.83 28.40 39.98
C ALA A 4 -8.81 27.96 38.90
N SER A 5 -7.52 28.23 39.11
CA SER A 5 -6.46 27.79 38.20
C SER A 5 -6.21 26.28 38.23
N LEU A 6 -6.48 25.60 39.35
CA LEU A 6 -6.35 24.15 39.45
C LEU A 6 -7.52 23.43 38.77
N ASP A 7 -8.72 23.99 38.89
CA ASP A 7 -9.93 23.48 38.24
C ASP A 7 -9.80 23.61 36.71
N GLU A 8 -9.31 24.74 36.20
CA GLU A 8 -9.02 24.93 34.77
C GLU A 8 -7.97 23.95 34.24
N ILE A 9 -6.92 23.66 35.02
CA ILE A 9 -5.91 22.66 34.64
C ILE A 9 -6.53 21.25 34.60
N GLN A 10 -7.40 20.91 35.54
CA GLN A 10 -8.09 19.62 35.53
C GLN A 10 -9.03 19.48 34.33
N GLU A 11 -9.75 20.54 33.97
CA GLU A 11 -10.62 20.56 32.79
C GLU A 11 -9.81 20.37 31.50
N LEU A 12 -8.67 21.05 31.37
CA LEU A 12 -7.77 20.88 30.22
C LEU A 12 -7.20 19.45 30.14
N ILE A 13 -6.84 18.83 31.27
CA ILE A 13 -6.35 17.44 31.30
C ILE A 13 -7.45 16.46 30.88
N GLN A 14 -8.68 16.66 31.34
CA GLN A 14 -9.83 15.83 30.97
C GLN A 14 -10.13 15.96 29.48
N LYS A 15 -10.12 17.19 28.96
CA LYS A 15 -10.31 17.45 27.53
C LYS A 15 -9.22 16.81 26.68
N LEU A 16 -7.95 16.98 27.05
CA LEU A 16 -6.83 16.38 26.35
C LEU A 16 -6.92 14.84 26.36
N SER A 17 -7.31 14.26 27.50
CA SER A 17 -7.48 12.80 27.62
C SER A 17 -8.63 12.29 26.74
N GLY A 18 -9.72 13.05 26.61
CA GLY A 18 -10.81 12.77 25.68
C GLY A 18 -10.35 12.83 24.22
N GLU A 19 -9.70 13.92 23.82
CA GLU A 19 -9.19 14.11 22.46
C GLU A 19 -8.15 13.04 22.07
N LEU A 20 -7.29 12.63 23.00
CA LEU A 20 -6.34 11.52 22.80
C LEU A 20 -7.06 10.17 22.65
N GLY A 21 -8.15 9.94 23.39
CA GLY A 21 -8.99 8.76 23.26
C GLY A 21 -9.64 8.66 21.89
N ASP A 22 -10.28 9.75 21.44
CA ASP A 22 -10.92 9.84 20.13
C ASP A 22 -9.91 9.65 18.99
N MET A 23 -8.73 10.25 19.11
CA MET A 23 -7.64 10.08 18.13
C MET A 23 -7.14 8.64 18.09
N SER A 24 -7.01 7.98 19.25
CA SER A 24 -6.61 6.57 19.32
C SER A 24 -7.65 5.67 18.64
N GLU A 25 -8.93 5.95 18.81
CA GLU A 25 -10.00 5.16 18.18
C GLU A 25 -10.03 5.38 16.66
N ALA A 26 -9.88 6.63 16.21
CA ALA A 26 -9.79 6.95 14.79
C ALA A 26 -8.58 6.27 14.12
N ALA A 27 -7.42 6.27 14.78
CA ALA A 27 -6.24 5.57 14.29
C ALA A 27 -6.47 4.05 14.20
N SER A 28 -7.14 3.46 15.19
CA SER A 28 -7.47 2.03 15.17
C SER A 28 -8.39 1.67 14.01
N ARG A 29 -9.45 2.45 13.77
CA ARG A 29 -10.35 2.24 12.62
C ARG A 29 -9.62 2.38 11.29
N HIS A 30 -8.70 3.35 11.20
CA HIS A 30 -7.89 3.52 10.00
C HIS A 30 -6.99 2.32 9.71
N ILE A 31 -6.41 1.69 10.73
CA ILE A 31 -5.62 0.46 10.59
C ILE A 31 -6.51 -0.70 10.10
N ASP A 32 -7.72 -0.82 10.62
CA ASP A 32 -8.66 -1.85 10.17
C ASP A 32 -9.04 -1.66 8.69
N ASP A 33 -9.32 -0.42 8.27
CA ASP A 33 -9.62 -0.08 6.87
C ASP A 33 -8.42 -0.41 5.95
N LEU A 34 -7.19 -0.10 6.39
CA LEU A 34 -5.96 -0.45 5.65
C LEU A 34 -5.81 -1.97 5.53
N HIS A 35 -6.08 -2.74 6.59
CA HIS A 35 -6.05 -4.19 6.52
C HIS A 35 -7.07 -4.76 5.52
N VAL A 36 -8.29 -4.24 5.51
CA VAL A 36 -9.32 -4.64 4.53
C VAL A 36 -8.86 -4.33 3.10
N ALA A 37 -8.30 -3.14 2.88
CA ALA A 37 -7.79 -2.74 1.56
C ALA A 37 -6.65 -3.66 1.09
N VAL A 38 -5.68 -3.96 1.96
CA VAL A 38 -4.57 -4.89 1.65
C VAL A 38 -5.10 -6.28 1.33
N ASN A 39 -6.07 -6.79 2.09
CA ASN A 39 -6.67 -8.10 1.84
C ASN A 39 -7.39 -8.16 0.48
N ASN A 40 -8.09 -7.08 0.09
CA ASN A 40 -8.74 -6.98 -1.21
C ASN A 40 -7.72 -6.97 -2.36
N VAL A 41 -6.64 -6.19 -2.24
CA VAL A 41 -5.56 -6.17 -3.24
C VAL A 41 -4.92 -7.55 -3.37
N ALA A 42 -4.58 -8.20 -2.25
CA ALA A 42 -4.01 -9.55 -2.25
C ALA A 42 -4.95 -10.56 -2.92
N SER A 43 -6.25 -10.50 -2.63
CA SER A 43 -7.27 -11.36 -3.24
C SER A 43 -7.33 -11.17 -4.76
N HIS A 44 -7.24 -9.94 -5.26
CA HIS A 44 -7.20 -9.66 -6.69
C HIS A 44 -5.91 -10.14 -7.36
N VAL A 45 -4.74 -9.95 -6.72
CA VAL A 45 -3.46 -10.46 -7.23
C VAL A 45 -3.49 -11.98 -7.37
N LEU A 46 -4.00 -12.69 -6.36
CA LEU A 46 -4.14 -14.15 -6.40
C LEU A 46 -5.11 -14.61 -7.50
N ALA A 47 -6.22 -13.88 -7.69
CA ALA A 47 -7.16 -14.19 -8.76
C ALA A 47 -6.52 -14.02 -10.15
N ILE A 48 -5.72 -12.96 -10.35
CA ILE A 48 -4.98 -12.71 -11.58
C ILE A 48 -3.94 -13.82 -11.80
N GLU A 49 -3.18 -14.19 -10.77
CA GLU A 49 -2.19 -15.27 -10.85
C GLU A 49 -2.83 -16.60 -11.24
N ALA A 50 -3.99 -16.94 -10.66
CA ALA A 50 -4.74 -18.14 -11.03
C ALA A 50 -5.15 -18.13 -12.51
N VAL A 51 -5.66 -17.01 -13.01
CA VAL A 51 -6.01 -16.85 -14.44
C VAL A 51 -4.78 -16.98 -15.33
N LEU A 52 -3.69 -16.28 -15.00
CA LEU A 52 -2.45 -16.32 -15.78
C LEU A 52 -1.83 -17.72 -15.80
N THR A 53 -1.90 -18.46 -14.71
CA THR A 53 -1.45 -19.86 -14.65
C THR A 53 -2.24 -20.74 -15.62
N GLN A 54 -3.56 -20.56 -15.71
CA GLN A 54 -4.40 -21.30 -16.65
C GLN A 54 -4.11 -20.92 -18.11
N VAL A 55 -3.75 -19.66 -18.36
CA VAL A 55 -3.36 -19.18 -19.70
C VAL A 55 -1.98 -19.73 -20.09
N ALA A 56 -1.00 -19.68 -19.19
CA ALA A 56 0.36 -20.17 -19.43
C ALA A 56 0.40 -21.66 -19.77
N GLN A 57 -0.53 -22.47 -19.27
CA GLN A 57 -0.67 -23.88 -19.67
C GLN A 57 -1.02 -24.08 -21.15
N LYS A 58 -1.51 -23.04 -21.83
CA LYS A 58 -2.00 -23.10 -23.22
C LYS A 58 -1.13 -22.30 -24.19
N VAL A 59 -0.07 -21.66 -23.71
CA VAL A 59 0.80 -20.78 -24.49
C VAL A 59 2.23 -21.21 -24.23
N ASP A 60 3.05 -21.27 -25.28
CA ASP A 60 4.48 -21.54 -25.13
C ASP A 60 5.16 -20.29 -24.57
N VAL A 61 5.78 -20.40 -23.40
CA VAL A 61 6.43 -19.29 -22.68
C VAL A 61 7.91 -19.60 -22.56
N ASP A 62 8.75 -18.70 -23.07
CA ASP A 62 10.19 -18.73 -22.76
C ASP A 62 10.40 -18.23 -21.33
N GLU A 63 10.43 -19.19 -20.39
CA GLU A 63 10.60 -18.90 -18.97
C GLU A 63 11.90 -18.14 -18.67
N ALA A 64 12.99 -18.43 -19.40
CA ALA A 64 14.27 -17.78 -19.17
C ALA A 64 14.23 -16.31 -19.59
N ALA A 65 13.62 -16.01 -20.74
CA ALA A 65 13.41 -14.65 -21.20
C ALA A 65 12.47 -13.87 -20.27
N ALA A 66 11.38 -14.49 -19.82
CA ALA A 66 10.42 -13.87 -18.89
C ALA A 66 11.07 -13.53 -17.54
N VAL A 67 11.82 -14.47 -16.94
CA VAL A 67 12.53 -14.24 -15.68
C VAL A 67 13.59 -13.14 -15.83
N GLN A 68 14.32 -13.14 -16.94
CA GLN A 68 15.32 -12.10 -17.20
C GLN A 68 14.66 -10.72 -17.34
N TRP A 69 13.57 -10.63 -18.10
CA TRP A 69 12.80 -9.38 -18.24
C TRP A 69 12.30 -8.85 -16.90
N ILE A 70 11.77 -9.72 -16.03
CA ILE A 70 11.32 -9.34 -14.67
C ILE A 70 12.48 -8.77 -13.86
N ARG A 71 13.66 -9.42 -13.88
CA ARG A 71 14.84 -8.94 -13.16
C ARG A 71 15.31 -7.59 -13.68
N ASP A 72 15.41 -7.44 -14.99
CA ASP A 72 15.89 -6.22 -15.64
C ASP A 72 14.98 -5.04 -15.31
N LYS A 73 13.65 -5.22 -15.41
CA LYS A 73 12.69 -4.16 -15.07
C LYS A 73 12.67 -3.87 -13.57
N THR A 74 12.72 -4.89 -12.71
CA THR A 74 12.78 -4.67 -11.25
C THR A 74 14.02 -3.89 -10.84
N ALA A 75 15.17 -4.17 -11.45
CA ALA A 75 16.41 -3.43 -11.20
C ALA A 75 16.34 -1.98 -11.72
N ALA A 76 15.85 -1.78 -12.94
CA ALA A 76 15.73 -0.46 -13.56
C ALA A 76 14.87 0.51 -12.73
N TYR A 77 13.79 0.02 -12.14
CA TYR A 77 12.91 0.84 -11.30
C TYR A 77 13.30 0.92 -9.82
N ALA A 78 14.29 0.13 -9.37
CA ALA A 78 14.90 0.30 -8.05
C ALA A 78 15.98 1.38 -8.05
N GLU A 79 16.59 1.65 -9.20
CA GLU A 79 17.64 2.67 -9.37
C GLU A 79 17.08 4.05 -9.72
N ASP A 80 15.89 4.12 -10.34
CA ASP A 80 15.25 5.39 -10.69
C ASP A 80 14.40 5.94 -9.53
N SER A 81 15.01 6.83 -8.73
CA SER A 81 14.36 7.58 -7.64
C SER A 81 13.34 8.63 -8.11
N SER A 82 12.78 8.48 -9.31
CA SER A 82 11.78 9.40 -9.87
C SER A 82 10.41 9.16 -9.22
N GLU A 83 9.59 10.22 -9.15
CA GLU A 83 8.29 10.24 -8.43
C GLU A 83 7.24 9.24 -8.97
N SER A 84 7.51 8.58 -10.11
CA SER A 84 6.65 7.58 -10.73
C SER A 84 6.90 6.21 -10.09
N SER A 85 5.85 5.56 -9.57
CA SER A 85 6.02 4.24 -8.97
C SER A 85 6.61 3.23 -9.97
N ALA A 86 7.53 2.39 -9.50
CA ALA A 86 8.09 1.27 -10.26
C ALA A 86 7.01 0.42 -10.98
N ALA A 87 5.84 0.27 -10.34
CA ALA A 87 4.71 -0.46 -10.89
C ALA A 87 4.14 0.19 -12.17
N GLU A 88 4.10 1.52 -12.23
CA GLU A 88 3.59 2.25 -13.39
C GLU A 88 4.51 2.09 -14.61
N GLY A 89 5.83 2.11 -14.38
CA GLY A 89 6.81 1.88 -15.44
C GLY A 89 6.77 0.46 -16.00
N ILE A 90 6.64 -0.56 -15.14
CA ILE A 90 6.46 -1.96 -15.55
C ILE A 90 5.21 -2.11 -16.43
N VAL A 91 4.11 -1.47 -16.05
CA VAL A 91 2.85 -1.51 -16.82
C VAL A 91 3.00 -0.83 -18.19
N LYS A 92 3.64 0.35 -18.27
CA LYS A 92 3.89 1.04 -19.55
C LYS A 92 4.74 0.18 -20.49
N SER A 93 5.79 -0.44 -19.96
CA SER A 93 6.64 -1.35 -20.73
C SER A 93 5.88 -2.58 -21.23
N LEU A 94 5.07 -3.21 -20.37
CA LEU A 94 4.27 -4.38 -20.72
C LEU A 94 3.21 -4.07 -21.80
N LEU A 95 2.68 -2.85 -21.80
CA LEU A 95 1.71 -2.39 -22.80
C LEU A 95 2.35 -1.86 -24.09
N GLY A 96 3.69 -1.84 -24.18
CA GLY A 96 4.41 -1.31 -25.35
C GLY A 96 4.33 0.21 -25.50
N ASN A 97 4.03 0.94 -24.41
CA ASN A 97 3.92 2.39 -24.37
C ASN A 97 5.18 3.01 -23.73
N GLU A 98 6.35 2.67 -24.27
CA GLU A 98 7.62 3.31 -23.87
C GLU A 98 7.77 4.62 -24.68
N GLU A 99 7.90 5.78 -24.01
CA GLU A 99 8.23 7.08 -24.65
C GLU A 99 9.72 7.18 -24.99
#